data_AF-A0AAD5UTU9-F1
#
_entry.id   AF-A0AAD5UTU9-F1
#
_cell.length_a   1.000
_cell.length_b   1.000
_cell.length_c   1.000
_cell.angle_alpha   90.00
_cell.angle_beta   90.00
_cell.angle_gamma   90.00
#
_symmetry.space_group_name_H-M   'P 1'
#
loop_
_entity.id
_entity.type
_entity.pdbx_description
1 polymer ?
#
loop_
_entity_poly.entity_id
_entity_poly.type
_entity_poly.pdbx_seq_one_letter_code
_entity_poly.pdbx_strand_id
1 'polypeptide(L)'
;MPGATAVVHTLGTLLEDTRYKSALKEGNVSGLVGAFISSIAEGSCGRNPLEEPKKGSNSYEVLNRDAALRVCETFLASEPEVEIEGPRPFVYVSAEDIFRPVIPARYIETKREAEVCIEEMIQDNPKFRGVYIRPSLIYHPHFRPLTSPIAAALDLSATIHSKLPSSIPTPSSFLRSLSPAFKSSEEYPLVSPSPFDSVANALTIPPIHVDHVAEAAIIAAENERIDVSGVYGVDEMRELIGWVKKGQAEVDPSHVERLRQHA
;
A
#
# COMPACT_ATOMS: atom_id res chain seq x y z
N MET A 1 25.38 0.60 9.94
CA MET A 1 24.61 0.07 11.09
C MET A 1 25.22 -1.26 11.47
N PRO A 2 26.19 -1.29 12.41
CA PRO A 2 26.86 -2.53 12.79
C PRO A 2 25.85 -3.53 13.38
N GLY A 3 25.93 -4.80 12.97
CA GLY A 3 25.11 -5.88 13.55
C GLY A 3 23.67 -6.02 13.04
N ALA A 4 23.17 -5.12 12.19
CA ALA A 4 21.81 -5.24 11.66
C ALA A 4 21.69 -6.42 10.67
N THR A 5 20.83 -7.39 10.93
CA THR A 5 20.63 -8.56 10.03
C THR A 5 19.53 -8.33 8.99
N ALA A 6 18.65 -7.35 9.24
CA ALA A 6 17.54 -6.94 8.40
C ALA A 6 17.25 -5.45 8.58
N VAL A 7 16.61 -4.81 7.60
CA VAL A 7 16.09 -3.44 7.70
C VAL A 7 14.64 -3.39 7.25
N VAL A 8 13.79 -2.69 8.00
CA VAL A 8 12.43 -2.33 7.59
C VAL A 8 12.31 -0.81 7.54
N HIS A 9 12.04 -0.26 6.37
CA HIS A 9 11.95 1.17 6.13
C HIS A 9 10.50 1.59 5.81
N THR A 10 9.92 2.45 6.65
CA THR A 10 8.48 2.80 6.60
C THR A 10 8.21 4.30 6.49
N LEU A 11 9.22 5.13 6.20
CA LEU A 11 9.01 6.58 6.14
C LEU A 11 8.09 6.96 4.99
N GLY A 12 7.09 7.79 5.27
CA GLY A 12 6.29 8.45 4.25
C GLY A 12 5.29 9.42 4.84
N THR A 13 5.16 10.58 4.22
CA THR A 13 4.11 11.56 4.54
C THR A 13 3.12 11.59 3.38
N LEU A 14 1.85 11.25 3.64
CA LEU A 14 0.82 11.19 2.58
C LEU A 14 0.31 12.58 2.16
N LEU A 15 0.24 13.51 3.13
CA LEU A 15 -0.25 14.87 2.92
C LEU A 15 0.69 15.85 3.61
N GLU A 16 1.41 16.62 2.82
CA GLU A 16 2.23 17.73 3.30
C GLU A 16 1.44 19.02 3.47
N ASP A 17 0.18 19.05 3.01
CA ASP A 17 -0.63 20.24 3.00
C ASP A 17 -0.69 20.85 4.40
N THR A 18 -0.16 22.06 4.50
CA THR A 18 -0.16 22.84 5.73
C THR A 18 -1.60 22.98 6.25
N ARG A 19 -2.60 22.99 5.35
CA ARG A 19 -4.03 22.98 5.69
C ARG A 19 -4.50 21.69 6.39
N TYR A 20 -4.00 20.50 6.01
CA TYR A 20 -4.34 19.24 6.68
C TYR A 20 -3.78 19.21 8.10
N LYS A 21 -2.51 19.60 8.25
CA LYS A 21 -1.83 19.70 9.56
C LYS A 21 -2.44 20.81 10.43
N SER A 22 -2.83 21.94 9.85
CA SER A 22 -3.54 23.02 10.54
C SER A 22 -4.96 22.62 10.93
N ALA A 23 -5.73 21.95 10.07
CA ALA A 23 -7.08 21.49 10.39
C ALA A 23 -7.10 20.44 11.52
N LEU A 24 -6.08 19.58 11.59
CA LEU A 24 -5.86 18.68 12.72
C LEU A 24 -5.52 19.44 14.01
N LYS A 25 -4.71 20.50 13.91
CA LYS A 25 -4.33 21.34 15.05
C LYS A 25 -5.47 22.23 15.56
N GLU A 26 -6.37 22.64 14.67
CA GLU A 26 -7.53 23.50 14.92
C GLU A 26 -8.79 22.72 15.31
N GLY A 27 -8.75 21.38 15.31
CA GLY A 27 -9.87 20.53 15.71
C GLY A 27 -11.04 20.47 14.71
N ASN A 28 -10.87 21.01 13.50
CA ASN A 28 -11.89 21.02 12.46
C ASN A 28 -11.80 19.80 11.52
N VAL A 29 -11.60 18.63 12.12
CA VAL A 29 -11.36 17.37 11.40
C VAL A 29 -12.65 16.89 10.73
N SER A 30 -13.81 17.18 11.32
CA SER A 30 -15.13 16.80 10.80
C SER A 30 -15.50 17.54 9.51
N GLY A 31 -15.15 18.83 9.38
CA GLY A 31 -15.37 19.60 8.15
C GLY A 31 -14.50 19.13 6.98
N LEU A 32 -13.27 18.70 7.27
CA LEU A 32 -12.37 18.15 6.26
C LEU A 32 -12.78 16.74 5.83
N VAL A 33 -13.19 15.89 6.78
CA VAL A 33 -13.75 14.57 6.50
C VAL A 33 -15.07 14.69 5.75
N GLY A 34 -15.93 15.65 6.10
CA GLY A 34 -17.14 15.96 5.37
C GLY A 34 -16.84 16.35 3.93
N ALA A 35 -15.90 17.28 3.70
CA ALA A 35 -15.46 17.67 2.36
C ALA A 35 -14.82 16.50 1.58
N PHE A 36 -14.10 15.61 2.27
CA PHE A 36 -13.50 14.41 1.70
C PHE A 36 -14.54 13.38 1.27
N ILE A 37 -15.52 13.09 2.14
CA ILE A 37 -16.65 12.20 1.86
C ILE A 37 -17.52 12.79 0.75
N SER A 38 -17.79 14.10 0.78
CA SER A 38 -18.52 14.79 -0.29
C SER A 38 -17.76 14.75 -1.61
N SER A 39 -16.43 14.91 -1.62
CA SER A 39 -15.62 14.81 -2.85
C SER A 39 -15.64 13.39 -3.45
N ILE A 40 -15.71 12.37 -2.61
CA ILE A 40 -15.85 10.96 -3.04
C ILE A 40 -17.29 10.67 -3.50
N ALA A 41 -18.29 11.20 -2.81
CA ALA A 41 -19.70 10.96 -3.10
C ALA A 41 -20.24 11.74 -4.30
N GLU A 42 -19.68 12.92 -4.61
CA GLU A 42 -20.16 13.81 -5.67
C GLU A 42 -19.44 13.66 -7.02
N GLY A 43 -18.43 12.77 -7.15
CA GLY A 43 -17.80 12.46 -8.45
C GLY A 43 -17.28 13.70 -9.21
N SER A 44 -16.91 14.77 -8.51
CA SER A 44 -16.76 16.09 -9.12
C SER A 44 -15.33 16.37 -9.58
N CYS A 45 -15.13 16.29 -10.90
CA CYS A 45 -14.18 17.10 -11.64
C CYS A 45 -14.48 18.59 -11.38
N GLY A 46 -13.92 19.16 -10.32
CA GLY A 46 -14.31 20.52 -9.90
C GLY A 46 -13.28 21.28 -9.09
N ARG A 47 -11.98 20.99 -9.23
CA ARG A 47 -10.92 21.77 -8.59
C ARG A 47 -10.18 22.60 -9.63
N ASN A 48 -10.19 23.92 -9.45
CA ASN A 48 -9.66 24.92 -10.37
C ASN A 48 -8.17 24.65 -10.71
N PRO A 49 -7.79 24.34 -11.97
CA PRO A 49 -6.42 23.97 -12.36
C PRO A 49 -5.38 25.11 -12.32
N LEU A 50 -5.73 26.27 -11.74
CA LEU A 50 -4.92 27.50 -11.74
C LEU A 50 -4.31 27.86 -10.37
N GLU A 51 -4.45 27.02 -9.34
CA GLU A 51 -3.64 27.16 -8.13
C GLU A 51 -2.34 26.37 -8.30
N GLU A 52 -1.26 27.08 -8.65
CA GLU A 52 0.09 26.52 -8.70
C GLU A 52 0.42 25.78 -7.40
N PRO A 53 0.93 24.53 -7.45
CA PRO A 53 1.39 23.83 -6.25
C PRO A 53 2.66 24.53 -5.76
N LYS A 54 2.51 25.42 -4.78
CA LYS A 54 3.62 26.12 -4.14
C LYS A 54 4.54 25.11 -3.43
N LYS A 55 5.71 24.85 -4.02
CA LYS A 55 7.00 24.60 -3.34
C LYS A 55 7.08 23.41 -2.36
N GLY A 56 6.34 22.32 -2.59
CA GLY A 56 6.43 21.04 -1.85
C GLY A 56 7.11 19.89 -2.62
N SER A 57 7.43 20.08 -3.89
CA SER A 57 7.86 19.03 -4.84
C SER A 57 9.28 18.46 -4.63
N ASN A 58 9.94 18.73 -3.52
CA ASN A 58 11.23 18.11 -3.19
C ASN A 58 11.19 17.36 -1.85
N SER A 59 10.07 17.45 -1.13
CA SER A 59 9.94 16.86 0.20
C SER A 59 9.60 15.38 0.11
N TYR A 60 8.73 14.97 -0.83
CA TYR A 60 8.47 13.54 -1.08
C TYR A 60 9.72 12.80 -1.56
N GLU A 61 10.51 13.39 -2.44
CA GLU A 61 11.78 12.85 -2.94
C GLU A 61 12.73 12.60 -1.80
N VAL A 62 12.97 13.62 -0.97
CA VAL A 62 13.89 13.53 0.16
C VAL A 62 13.39 12.54 1.20
N LEU A 63 12.09 12.54 1.51
CA LEU A 63 11.51 11.71 2.57
C LEU A 63 11.25 10.26 2.16
N ASN A 64 10.71 10.03 0.96
CA ASN A 64 10.32 8.70 0.50
C ASN A 64 11.46 7.96 -0.21
N ARG A 65 12.20 8.66 -1.09
CA ARG A 65 13.22 8.05 -1.96
C ARG A 65 14.60 8.21 -1.35
N ASP A 66 15.11 9.42 -1.21
CA ASP A 66 16.51 9.65 -0.85
C ASP A 66 16.83 9.15 0.57
N ALA A 67 15.88 9.25 1.51
CA ALA A 67 16.04 8.66 2.84
C ALA A 67 16.14 7.14 2.80
N ALA A 68 15.34 6.47 1.96
CA ALA A 68 15.38 5.02 1.81
C ALA A 68 16.69 4.56 1.18
N LEU A 69 17.16 5.27 0.14
CA LEU A 69 18.42 4.98 -0.53
C LEU A 69 19.61 5.12 0.42
N ARG A 70 19.68 6.19 1.21
CA ARG A 70 20.76 6.35 2.21
C ARG A 70 20.78 5.24 3.25
N VAL A 71 19.61 4.78 3.69
CA VAL A 71 19.53 3.64 4.62
C VAL A 71 19.97 2.35 3.92
N CYS A 72 19.58 2.14 2.67
CA CYS A 72 20.03 1.02 1.85
C CYS A 72 21.56 1.02 1.67
N GLU A 73 22.15 2.14 1.26
CA GLU A 73 23.61 2.32 1.12
C GLU A 73 24.34 1.96 2.42
N THR A 74 23.85 2.50 3.55
CA THR A 74 24.43 2.25 4.87
C THR A 74 24.29 0.80 5.30
N PHE A 75 23.21 0.12 4.89
CA PHE A 75 22.98 -1.29 5.17
C PHE A 75 23.88 -2.19 4.33
N LEU A 76 24.00 -1.92 3.03
CA LEU A 76 24.88 -2.64 2.10
C LEU A 76 26.35 -2.53 2.49
N ALA A 77 26.77 -1.35 2.98
CA ALA A 77 28.13 -1.11 3.46
C ALA A 77 28.43 -1.70 4.85
N SER A 78 27.41 -2.19 5.56
CA SER A 78 27.59 -2.79 6.89
C SER A 78 27.75 -4.30 6.80
N GLU A 79 28.51 -4.88 7.72
CA GLU A 79 28.61 -6.32 7.88
C GLU A 79 27.78 -6.78 9.10
N PRO A 80 27.14 -7.96 9.03
CA PRO A 80 26.49 -8.54 10.18
C PRO A 80 27.54 -8.99 11.20
N GLU A 81 27.24 -8.81 12.49
CA GLU A 81 28.12 -9.26 13.60
C GLU A 81 27.87 -10.73 13.97
N VAL A 82 26.74 -11.28 13.52
CA VAL A 82 26.32 -12.66 13.74
C VAL A 82 26.27 -13.40 12.42
N GLU A 83 26.56 -14.70 12.44
CA GLU A 83 26.31 -15.56 11.29
C GLU A 83 24.81 -15.61 11.02
N ILE A 84 24.44 -15.42 9.76
CA ILE A 84 23.07 -15.40 9.28
C ILE A 84 22.91 -16.42 8.18
N GLU A 85 21.86 -17.21 8.27
CA GLU A 85 21.47 -18.13 7.22
C GLU A 85 20.68 -17.35 6.16
N GLY A 86 21.31 -17.12 5.00
CA GLY A 86 20.66 -16.48 3.85
C GLY A 86 20.94 -14.98 3.67
N PRO A 87 20.34 -14.38 2.62
CA PRO A 87 20.52 -12.96 2.31
C PRO A 87 19.85 -12.06 3.36
N ARG A 88 20.45 -10.88 3.56
CA ARG A 88 19.94 -9.83 4.45
C ARG A 88 18.79 -9.08 3.79
N PRO A 89 17.57 -9.09 4.36
CA PRO A 89 16.45 -8.39 3.77
C PRO A 89 16.49 -6.89 3.99
N PHE A 90 16.21 -6.16 2.91
CA PHE A 90 15.80 -4.77 2.95
C PHE A 90 14.32 -4.68 2.59
N VAL A 91 13.47 -4.48 3.60
CA VAL A 91 12.02 -4.36 3.45
C VAL A 91 11.66 -2.88 3.34
N TYR A 92 11.05 -2.48 2.23
CA TYR A 92 10.58 -1.13 1.99
C TYR A 92 9.04 -1.10 1.94
N VAL A 93 8.43 -0.28 2.79
CA VAL A 93 6.98 -0.06 2.76
C VAL A 93 6.66 1.07 1.79
N SER A 94 6.13 0.66 0.65
CA SER A 94 5.65 1.49 -0.45
C SER A 94 4.15 1.78 -0.30
N ALA A 95 3.42 1.90 -1.41
CA ALA A 95 1.97 2.08 -1.46
C ALA A 95 1.39 1.52 -2.76
N GLU A 96 0.12 1.12 -2.73
CA GLU A 96 -0.66 0.89 -3.94
C GLU A 96 -1.10 2.19 -4.60
N ASP A 97 -1.21 2.14 -5.93
CA ASP A 97 -1.75 3.25 -6.69
C ASP A 97 -3.29 3.22 -6.66
N ILE A 98 -3.85 3.76 -5.58
CA ILE A 98 -5.28 3.87 -5.33
C ILE A 98 -5.67 5.30 -4.92
N PHE A 99 -6.95 5.65 -5.11
CA PHE A 99 -7.55 6.93 -4.70
C PHE A 99 -6.91 8.20 -5.28
N ARG A 100 -6.24 8.17 -6.44
CA ARG A 100 -5.97 9.43 -7.15
C ARG A 100 -7.30 10.02 -7.68
N PRO A 101 -7.51 11.35 -7.64
CA PRO A 101 -6.53 12.41 -7.40
C PRO A 101 -6.40 12.86 -5.93
N VAL A 102 -7.02 12.17 -4.96
CA VAL A 102 -6.86 12.51 -3.54
C VAL A 102 -5.41 12.34 -3.11
N ILE A 103 -4.83 11.20 -3.47
CA ILE A 103 -3.42 10.92 -3.21
C ILE A 103 -2.60 11.56 -4.35
N PRO A 104 -1.56 12.36 -4.07
CA PRO A 104 -0.73 12.93 -5.12
C PRO A 104 -0.03 11.83 -5.93
N ALA A 105 -0.06 11.92 -7.26
CA ALA A 105 0.65 10.98 -8.12
C ALA A 105 2.16 10.93 -7.80
N ARG A 106 2.76 12.09 -7.48
CA ARG A 106 4.16 12.21 -7.06
C ARG A 106 4.49 11.43 -5.76
N TYR A 107 3.55 11.33 -4.83
CA TYR A 107 3.75 10.53 -3.62
C TYR A 107 3.95 9.05 -3.95
N ILE A 108 3.10 8.49 -4.83
CA ILE A 108 3.25 7.09 -5.26
C ILE A 108 4.48 6.93 -6.16
N GLU A 109 4.73 7.87 -7.08
CA GLU A 109 5.90 7.83 -7.96
C GLU A 109 7.20 7.76 -7.16
N THR A 110 7.39 8.65 -6.17
CA THR A 110 8.62 8.66 -5.36
C THR A 110 8.81 7.38 -4.53
N LYS A 111 7.71 6.74 -4.10
CA LYS A 111 7.74 5.41 -3.49
C LYS A 111 8.21 4.35 -4.49
N ARG A 112 7.71 4.39 -5.73
CA ARG A 112 8.09 3.45 -6.80
C ARG A 112 9.52 3.66 -7.29
N GLU A 113 9.96 4.92 -7.41
CA GLU A 113 11.35 5.27 -7.72
C GLU A 113 12.30 4.67 -6.68
N ALA A 114 11.93 4.72 -5.39
CA ALA A 114 12.72 4.10 -4.32
C ALA A 114 12.83 2.58 -4.51
N GLU A 115 11.74 1.89 -4.85
CA GLU A 115 11.76 0.44 -5.10
C GLU A 115 12.73 0.09 -6.22
N VAL A 116 12.66 0.80 -7.36
CA VAL A 116 13.54 0.56 -8.51
C VAL A 116 15.00 0.79 -8.14
N CYS A 117 15.32 1.92 -7.51
CA CYS A 117 16.70 2.24 -7.14
C CYS A 117 17.25 1.28 -6.06
N ILE A 118 16.44 0.84 -5.09
CA ILE A 118 16.86 -0.16 -4.10
C ILE A 118 17.15 -1.49 -4.79
N GLU A 119 16.29 -1.92 -5.72
CA GLU A 119 16.48 -3.17 -6.46
C GLU A 119 17.77 -3.12 -7.29
N GLU A 120 18.01 -2.00 -7.98
CA GLU A 120 19.25 -1.78 -8.74
C GLU A 120 20.51 -1.88 -7.87
N MET A 121 20.45 -1.43 -6.61
CA MET A 121 21.57 -1.52 -5.68
C MET A 121 21.80 -2.94 -5.15
N ILE A 122 20.75 -3.76 -5.08
CA ILE A 122 20.78 -5.10 -4.46
C ILE A 122 20.98 -6.21 -5.49
N GLN A 123 20.51 -6.05 -6.73
CA GLN A 123 20.46 -7.11 -7.76
C GLN A 123 21.80 -7.82 -7.99
N ASP A 124 22.92 -7.10 -7.91
CA ASP A 124 24.26 -7.64 -8.14
C ASP A 124 24.90 -8.23 -6.87
N ASN A 125 24.22 -8.15 -5.72
CA ASN A 125 24.73 -8.57 -4.43
C ASN A 125 23.88 -9.69 -3.81
N PRO A 126 24.26 -10.98 -4.00
CA PRO A 126 23.48 -12.12 -3.52
C PRO A 126 23.41 -12.22 -1.99
N LYS A 127 24.16 -11.39 -1.25
CA LYS A 127 24.08 -11.31 0.21
C LYS A 127 22.87 -10.53 0.69
N PHE A 128 22.13 -9.88 -0.20
CA PHE A 128 20.99 -9.04 0.14
C PHE A 128 19.78 -9.43 -0.72
N ARG A 129 18.59 -9.10 -0.22
CA ARG A 129 17.34 -9.22 -0.98
C ARG A 129 16.42 -8.04 -0.70
N GLY A 130 15.80 -7.52 -1.74
CA GLY A 130 14.77 -6.48 -1.63
C GLY A 130 13.39 -7.09 -1.42
N VAL A 131 12.59 -6.49 -0.55
CA VAL A 131 11.15 -6.78 -0.42
C VAL A 131 10.36 -5.47 -0.40
N TYR A 132 9.40 -5.32 -1.30
CA TYR A 132 8.62 -4.10 -1.48
C TYR A 132 7.16 -4.33 -1.12
N ILE A 133 6.77 -3.90 0.07
CA ILE A 133 5.42 -4.07 0.59
C ILE A 133 4.55 -2.92 0.07
N ARG A 134 3.52 -3.22 -0.71
CA ARG A 134 2.59 -2.25 -1.30
C ARG A 134 1.22 -2.35 -0.64
N PRO A 135 1.00 -1.68 0.50
CA PRO A 135 -0.30 -1.65 1.14
C PRO A 135 -1.30 -0.80 0.35
N SER A 136 -2.57 -1.23 0.40
CA SER A 136 -3.71 -0.44 -0.06
C SER A 136 -4.20 0.50 1.05
N LEU A 137 -5.52 0.66 1.20
CA LEU A 137 -6.10 1.38 2.33
C LEU A 137 -5.82 0.61 3.63
N ILE A 138 -4.88 1.14 4.42
CA ILE A 138 -4.61 0.63 5.77
C ILE A 138 -5.70 1.10 6.72
N TYR A 139 -6.37 0.16 7.38
CA TYR A 139 -7.37 0.48 8.41
C TYR A 139 -6.99 -0.12 9.76
N HIS A 140 -7.47 0.54 10.82
CA HIS A 140 -7.45 0.02 12.18
C HIS A 140 -8.76 0.43 12.86
N PRO A 141 -9.62 -0.53 13.25
CA PRO A 141 -10.97 -0.25 13.79
C PRO A 141 -10.99 0.75 14.94
N HIS A 142 -10.04 0.64 15.87
CA HIS A 142 -10.01 1.50 17.07
C HIS A 142 -9.32 2.86 16.90
N PHE A 143 -8.28 2.96 16.06
CA PHE A 143 -7.51 4.21 15.89
C PHE A 143 -7.95 5.05 14.70
N ARG A 144 -8.72 4.48 13.75
CA ARG A 144 -9.24 5.18 12.57
C ARG A 144 -10.70 4.78 12.28
N PRO A 145 -11.65 5.05 13.19
CA PRO A 145 -13.03 4.57 13.06
C PRO A 145 -13.72 5.06 11.77
N LEU A 146 -13.27 6.19 11.22
CA LEU A 146 -13.80 6.75 9.97
C LEU A 146 -13.36 5.97 8.71
N THR A 147 -12.24 5.23 8.74
CA THR A 147 -11.81 4.45 7.57
C THR A 147 -12.45 3.07 7.51
N SER A 148 -13.05 2.59 8.61
CA SER A 148 -13.70 1.27 8.66
C SER A 148 -14.90 1.11 7.71
N PRO A 149 -15.85 2.06 7.58
CA PRO A 149 -16.95 1.93 6.61
C PRO A 149 -16.46 1.93 5.16
N ILE A 150 -15.47 2.77 4.84
CA ILE A 150 -14.86 2.82 3.50
C ILE A 150 -14.13 1.50 3.21
N ALA A 151 -13.37 0.99 4.18
CA ALA A 151 -12.72 -0.31 4.06
C ALA A 151 -13.74 -1.43 3.78
N ALA A 152 -14.82 -1.51 4.55
CA ALA A 152 -15.85 -2.52 4.33
C ALA A 152 -16.48 -2.45 2.92
N ALA A 153 -16.77 -1.24 2.43
CA ALA A 153 -17.31 -1.06 1.08
C ALA A 153 -16.32 -1.50 -0.01
N LEU A 154 -15.04 -1.19 0.15
CA LEU A 154 -14.00 -1.56 -0.82
C LEU A 154 -13.67 -3.05 -0.77
N ASP A 155 -13.68 -3.66 0.41
CA ASP A 155 -13.48 -5.10 0.55
C ASP A 155 -14.63 -5.89 -0.10
N LEU A 156 -15.87 -5.42 0.09
CA LEU A 156 -17.03 -5.97 -0.62
C LEU A 156 -16.89 -5.78 -2.14
N SER A 157 -16.50 -4.58 -2.58
CA SER A 157 -16.25 -4.30 -3.99
C SER A 157 -15.22 -5.26 -4.57
N ALA A 158 -14.06 -5.40 -3.92
CA ALA A 158 -12.98 -6.29 -4.36
C ALA A 158 -13.45 -7.76 -4.43
N THR A 159 -14.23 -8.20 -3.44
CA THR A 159 -14.81 -9.56 -3.41
C THR A 159 -15.81 -9.80 -4.54
N ILE A 160 -16.62 -8.81 -4.89
CA ILE A 160 -17.54 -8.91 -6.03
C ILE A 160 -16.72 -8.96 -7.32
N HIS A 161 -15.74 -8.09 -7.50
CA HIS A 161 -14.90 -8.05 -8.70
C HIS A 161 -14.12 -9.35 -8.91
N SER A 162 -13.61 -9.99 -7.85
CA SER A 162 -12.86 -11.25 -7.97
C SER A 162 -13.73 -12.46 -8.33
N LYS A 163 -15.03 -12.42 -8.02
CA LYS A 163 -15.99 -13.50 -8.29
C LYS A 163 -16.74 -13.33 -9.61
N LEU A 164 -16.70 -12.15 -10.22
CA LEU A 164 -17.38 -11.91 -11.49
C LEU A 164 -16.54 -12.46 -12.66
N PRO A 165 -17.15 -13.21 -13.60
CA PRO A 165 -16.47 -13.61 -14.83
C PRO A 165 -16.09 -12.38 -15.66
N SER A 166 -14.98 -12.49 -16.39
CA SER A 166 -14.43 -11.41 -17.25
C SER A 166 -15.38 -10.92 -18.34
N SER A 167 -16.46 -11.65 -18.62
CA SER A 167 -17.51 -11.27 -19.57
C SER A 167 -18.49 -10.22 -19.03
N ILE A 168 -18.52 -9.98 -17.71
CA ILE A 168 -19.41 -8.98 -17.11
C ILE A 168 -18.67 -7.66 -17.00
N PRO A 169 -19.19 -6.56 -17.59
CA PRO A 169 -18.57 -5.26 -17.43
C PRO A 169 -18.66 -4.82 -15.97
N THR A 170 -17.51 -4.72 -15.31
CA THR A 170 -17.43 -4.24 -13.93
C THR A 170 -17.24 -2.72 -13.89
N PRO A 171 -17.60 -2.03 -12.80
CA PRO A 171 -17.31 -0.61 -12.64
C PRO A 171 -15.82 -0.29 -12.85
N SER A 172 -14.91 -1.14 -12.35
CA SER A 172 -13.47 -0.96 -12.58
C SER A 172 -13.10 -1.04 -14.07
N SER A 173 -13.69 -1.97 -14.83
CA SER A 173 -13.46 -2.11 -16.27
C SER A 173 -13.95 -0.88 -17.04
N PHE A 174 -15.08 -0.31 -16.63
CA PHE A 174 -15.61 0.92 -17.21
C PHE A 174 -14.67 2.11 -16.95
N LEU A 175 -14.20 2.30 -15.72
CA LEU A 175 -13.26 3.39 -15.39
C LEU A 175 -11.95 3.26 -16.19
N ARG A 176 -11.40 2.05 -16.31
CA ARG A 176 -10.22 1.79 -17.15
C ARG A 176 -10.46 2.11 -18.62
N SER A 177 -11.67 1.87 -19.13
CA SER A 177 -12.01 2.22 -20.52
C SER A 177 -12.00 3.74 -20.78
N LEU A 178 -12.21 4.56 -19.75
CA LEU A 178 -12.17 6.02 -19.84
C LEU A 178 -10.76 6.60 -19.67
N SER A 179 -9.83 5.83 -19.09
CA SER A 179 -8.44 6.26 -18.81
C SER A 179 -7.73 6.94 -20.00
N PRO A 180 -7.77 6.42 -21.24
CA PRO A 180 -7.06 7.03 -22.37
C PRO A 180 -7.51 8.46 -22.70
N ALA A 181 -8.76 8.82 -22.39
CA ALA A 181 -9.32 10.14 -22.63
C ALA A 181 -8.95 11.16 -21.52
N PHE A 182 -8.47 10.68 -20.37
CA PHE A 182 -8.21 11.50 -19.17
C PHE A 182 -6.83 11.22 -18.60
N LYS A 183 -5.82 11.17 -19.47
CA LYS A 183 -4.43 11.10 -19.06
C LYS A 183 -4.04 12.38 -18.30
N SER A 184 -3.30 12.21 -17.21
CA SER A 184 -2.71 13.34 -16.50
C SER A 184 -1.70 14.05 -17.42
N SER A 185 -1.65 15.38 -17.33
CA SER A 185 -0.69 16.22 -18.06
C SER A 185 0.75 16.07 -17.55
N GLU A 186 0.92 15.62 -16.31
CA GLU A 186 2.20 15.26 -15.72
C GLU A 186 2.47 13.77 -15.94
N GLU A 187 3.60 13.45 -16.57
CA GLU A 187 4.03 12.07 -16.80
C GLU A 187 4.74 11.52 -15.56
N TYR A 188 4.12 10.52 -14.95
CA TYR A 188 4.68 9.73 -13.86
C TYR A 188 4.74 8.28 -14.34
N PRO A 189 5.90 7.81 -14.84
CA PRO A 189 6.00 6.53 -15.55
C PRO A 189 5.76 5.30 -14.67
N LEU A 190 5.92 5.41 -13.35
CA LEU A 190 5.79 4.29 -12.42
C LEU A 190 4.40 4.19 -11.76
N VAL A 191 3.46 5.05 -12.15
CA VAL A 191 2.06 5.02 -11.69
C VAL A 191 1.11 4.86 -12.88
N SER A 192 -0.15 4.53 -12.59
CA SER A 192 -1.15 4.38 -13.66
C SER A 192 -1.36 5.73 -14.39
N PRO A 193 -1.66 5.70 -15.70
CA PRO A 193 -1.65 6.91 -16.52
C PRO A 193 -2.79 7.89 -16.22
N SER A 194 -3.85 7.44 -15.55
CA SER A 194 -4.99 8.27 -15.19
C SER A 194 -5.43 8.08 -13.73
N PRO A 195 -6.07 9.09 -13.12
CA PRO A 195 -6.78 8.92 -11.85
C PRO A 195 -7.88 7.85 -11.91
N PHE A 196 -8.51 7.65 -13.08
CA PHE A 196 -9.53 6.62 -13.25
C PHE A 196 -8.98 5.21 -13.07
N ASP A 197 -7.76 4.94 -13.51
CA ASP A 197 -7.08 3.67 -13.25
C ASP A 197 -6.82 3.48 -11.76
N SER A 198 -6.42 4.54 -11.07
CA SER A 198 -6.20 4.52 -9.62
C SER A 198 -7.50 4.24 -8.84
N VAL A 199 -8.61 4.85 -9.25
CA VAL A 199 -9.94 4.55 -8.68
C VAL A 199 -10.37 3.12 -9.03
N ALA A 200 -10.13 2.67 -10.26
CA ALA A 200 -10.41 1.29 -10.67
C ALA A 200 -9.62 0.29 -9.81
N ASN A 201 -8.35 0.57 -9.52
CA ASN A 201 -7.52 -0.22 -8.61
C ASN A 201 -8.13 -0.24 -7.20
N ALA A 202 -8.62 0.89 -6.69
CA ALA A 202 -9.24 0.95 -5.36
C ALA A 202 -10.49 0.05 -5.24
N LEU A 203 -11.24 -0.12 -6.33
CA LEU A 203 -12.42 -0.99 -6.37
C LEU A 203 -12.08 -2.48 -6.40
N THR A 204 -10.88 -2.84 -6.85
CA THR A 204 -10.46 -4.23 -7.04
C THR A 204 -9.47 -4.72 -5.98
N ILE A 205 -8.68 -3.82 -5.40
CA ILE A 205 -7.69 -4.14 -4.38
C ILE A 205 -8.35 -3.95 -3.01
N PRO A 206 -8.47 -5.02 -2.20
CA PRO A 206 -9.13 -4.91 -0.91
C PRO A 206 -8.29 -4.07 0.07
N PRO A 207 -8.90 -3.45 1.10
CA PRO A 207 -8.17 -2.80 2.17
C PRO A 207 -7.39 -3.82 3.01
N ILE A 208 -6.37 -3.37 3.72
CA ILE A 208 -5.53 -4.23 4.56
C ILE A 208 -5.49 -3.72 6.00
N HIS A 209 -5.55 -4.64 6.96
CA HIS A 209 -5.39 -4.29 8.37
C HIS A 209 -3.92 -3.91 8.64
N VAL A 210 -3.68 -2.92 9.51
CA VAL A 210 -2.30 -2.52 9.83
C VAL A 210 -1.47 -3.68 10.39
N ASP A 211 -2.08 -4.56 11.17
CA ASP A 211 -1.40 -5.74 11.72
C ASP A 211 -0.97 -6.72 10.62
N HIS A 212 -1.74 -6.86 9.55
CA HIS A 212 -1.36 -7.72 8.43
C HIS A 212 -0.15 -7.15 7.66
N VAL A 213 -0.07 -5.83 7.53
CA VAL A 213 1.10 -5.17 6.94
C VAL A 213 2.32 -5.36 7.85
N ALA A 214 2.14 -5.23 9.16
CA ALA A 214 3.21 -5.43 10.14
C ALA A 214 3.70 -6.90 10.17
N GLU A 215 2.78 -7.87 10.21
CA GLU A 215 3.09 -9.30 10.14
C GLU A 215 3.82 -9.64 8.83
N ALA A 216 3.35 -9.14 7.68
CA ALA A 216 4.02 -9.36 6.40
C ALA A 216 5.43 -8.75 6.38
N ALA A 217 5.63 -7.56 6.96
CA ALA A 217 6.94 -6.94 7.06
C ALA A 217 7.89 -7.70 8.00
N ILE A 218 7.38 -8.27 9.10
CA ILE A 218 8.16 -9.11 10.02
C ILE A 218 8.61 -10.39 9.31
N ILE A 219 7.68 -11.11 8.67
CA ILE A 219 8.00 -12.32 7.90
C ILE A 219 9.01 -12.01 6.78
N ALA A 220 8.82 -10.87 6.09
CA ALA A 220 9.75 -10.42 5.06
C ALA A 220 11.16 -10.13 5.60
N ALA A 221 11.29 -9.74 6.87
CA ALA A 221 12.56 -9.45 7.53
C ALA A 221 13.30 -10.71 8.05
N GLU A 222 12.69 -11.90 8.01
CA GLU A 222 13.32 -13.15 8.45
C GLU A 222 14.37 -13.63 7.44
N ASN A 223 15.64 -13.76 7.87
CA ASN A 223 16.73 -14.19 6.98
C ASN A 223 16.48 -15.58 6.34
N GLU A 224 15.84 -16.50 7.08
CA GLU A 224 15.51 -17.86 6.64
C GLU A 224 14.48 -17.91 5.49
N ARG A 225 13.68 -16.85 5.32
CA ARG A 225 12.66 -16.74 4.27
C ARG A 225 13.26 -16.25 2.94
N ILE A 226 14.16 -17.04 2.39
CA ILE A 226 14.86 -16.76 1.12
C ILE A 226 13.86 -16.69 -0.06
N ASP A 227 12.72 -17.38 0.05
CA ASP A 227 11.63 -17.35 -0.91
C ASP A 227 10.93 -15.99 -1.00
N VAL A 228 11.07 -15.13 0.02
CA VAL A 228 10.39 -13.84 0.10
C VAL A 228 11.25 -12.75 -0.54
N SER A 229 10.96 -12.39 -1.79
CA SER A 229 11.67 -11.33 -2.51
C SER A 229 10.77 -10.61 -3.51
N GLY A 230 11.12 -9.38 -3.85
CA GLY A 230 10.39 -8.56 -4.80
C GLY A 230 9.13 -7.92 -4.22
N VAL A 231 8.13 -7.71 -5.07
CA VAL A 231 6.95 -6.90 -4.76
C VAL A 231 5.83 -7.73 -4.15
N TYR A 232 5.25 -7.25 -3.05
CA TYR A 232 4.09 -7.84 -2.38
C TYR A 232 2.95 -6.83 -2.32
N GLY A 233 1.90 -7.07 -3.11
CA GLY A 233 0.62 -6.38 -2.99
C GLY A 233 -0.22 -6.94 -1.84
N VAL A 234 -1.50 -6.56 -1.79
CA VAL A 234 -2.40 -6.95 -0.69
C VAL A 234 -2.66 -8.45 -0.66
N ASP A 235 -2.88 -9.07 -1.80
CA ASP A 235 -3.21 -10.49 -1.87
C ASP A 235 -1.97 -11.34 -1.54
N GLU A 236 -0.79 -10.95 -2.03
CA GLU A 236 0.48 -11.61 -1.71
C GLU A 236 0.84 -11.45 -0.22
N MET A 237 0.60 -10.28 0.38
CA MET A 237 0.75 -10.10 1.82
C MET A 237 -0.19 -11.01 2.62
N ARG A 238 -1.47 -11.09 2.22
CA ARG A 238 -2.48 -11.96 2.87
C ARG A 238 -2.10 -13.43 2.75
N GLU A 239 -1.56 -13.85 1.61
CA GLU A 239 -1.03 -15.21 1.42
C GLU A 239 0.19 -15.45 2.33
N LEU A 240 1.12 -14.49 2.38
CA LEU A 240 2.35 -14.58 3.17
C LEU A 240 2.09 -14.79 4.67
N ILE A 241 1.08 -14.11 5.23
CA ILE A 241 0.68 -14.26 6.65
C ILE A 241 -0.30 -15.43 6.89
N GLY A 242 -0.63 -16.21 5.85
CA GLY A 242 -1.54 -17.35 5.95
C GLY A 242 -3.01 -16.97 6.17
N TRP A 243 -3.43 -15.74 5.83
CA TRP A 243 -4.80 -15.27 6.00
C TRP A 243 -5.81 -16.11 5.20
N VAL A 244 -5.45 -16.50 3.97
CA VAL A 244 -6.28 -17.35 3.12
C VAL A 244 -6.55 -18.73 3.77
N LYS A 245 -5.60 -19.23 4.58
CA LYS A 245 -5.76 -20.49 5.34
C LYS A 245 -6.54 -20.30 6.64
N LYS A 246 -6.42 -19.16 7.33
CA LYS A 246 -7.22 -18.83 8.53
C LYS A 246 -8.74 -18.87 8.25
N GLY A 247 -9.19 -18.41 7.09
CA GLY A 247 -10.60 -18.47 6.68
C GLY A 247 -11.14 -19.87 6.32
N GLN A 248 -10.26 -20.87 6.14
CA GLN A 248 -10.64 -22.26 5.86
C GLN A 248 -10.51 -23.17 7.09
N ALA A 249 -9.73 -22.76 8.10
CA ALA A 249 -9.46 -23.55 9.30
C ALA A 249 -10.59 -23.54 10.34
N GLU A 250 -11.64 -22.72 10.18
CA GLU A 250 -12.78 -22.65 11.13
C GLU A 250 -13.96 -23.58 10.82
N VAL A 251 -13.89 -24.41 9.77
CA VAL A 251 -14.88 -25.49 9.57
C VAL A 251 -14.24 -26.81 9.97
N ASP A 252 -14.15 -27.06 11.28
CA ASP A 252 -13.94 -28.41 11.80
C ASP A 252 -15.28 -29.18 11.75
N PRO A 253 -15.45 -30.16 10.84
CA PRO A 253 -16.66 -30.98 10.79
C PRO A 253 -16.88 -31.82 12.07
N SER A 254 -15.88 -31.96 12.93
CA SER A 254 -15.98 -32.73 14.19
C SER A 254 -16.87 -32.08 15.27
N HIS A 255 -17.25 -30.81 15.10
CA HIS A 255 -18.18 -30.12 16.01
C HIS A 255 -19.65 -30.37 15.64
N VAL A 256 -19.94 -30.66 14.37
CA VAL A 256 -21.30 -30.93 13.88
C VAL A 256 -21.73 -32.36 14.21
N GLU A 257 -20.80 -33.32 14.24
CA GLU A 257 -21.07 -34.72 14.58
C GLU A 257 -21.44 -34.92 16.07
N ARG A 258 -20.86 -34.12 16.97
CA ARG A 258 -21.12 -34.19 18.42
C ARG A 258 -22.51 -33.70 18.82
N LEU A 259 -23.13 -32.83 18.03
CA LEU A 259 -24.49 -32.35 18.28
C LEU A 259 -25.58 -33.30 17.77
N ARG A 260 -25.24 -34.31 16.96
CA ARG A 260 -26.18 -35.33 16.47
C ARG A 260 -26.26 -36.58 17.34
N GLN A 261 -25.33 -36.79 18.26
CA GLN A 261 -25.33 -37.96 19.16
C GLN A 261 -26.09 -37.72 20.48
N HIS A 262 -26.60 -36.51 20.71
CA HIS A 262 -27.34 -36.13 21.92
C HIS A 262 -28.73 -35.53 21.64
N ALA A 263 -29.31 -35.81 20.47
CA ALA A 263 -30.70 -35.50 20.14
C ALA A 263 -31.51 -36.79 20.00
#